data_AF-A0A538QQM4-F1
#
_entry.id   AF-A0A538QQM4-F1
#
_cell.length_a   1.000
_cell.length_b   1.000
_cell.length_c   1.000
_cell.angle_alpha   90.00
_cell.angle_beta   90.00
_cell.angle_gamma   90.00
#
_symmetry.space_group_name_H-M   'P 1'
#
loop_
_entity.id
_entity.type
_entity.pdbx_description
1 polymer ?
#
loop_
_entity_poly.entity_id
_entity_poly.type
_entity_poly.pdbx_seq_one_letter_code
_entity_poly.pdbx_strand_id
1 'polypeptide(L)'
;MKLLDGIGAQFADGFGPARALSAIWIALGCALLVPIGARLFRPRVGVLAGAIATLLPPMVAHGQIVGHESPTVLWWALGVLLALGAHDYLSSDDRRTPSVGGGDPDGSAGGAGVLPRGIDRRAAATLRIRLAWIGAVIGIAIASRFINGLLGPLCAMIVVLQAPRRWRRETVIWGAWLMPVVAVATVYAVWPRIWLHPIAHLVESWHRLDSVHTGEPFLGSITNQPPRYYFVVYLAATLPAGVALGVVAGAARLIRACDRSALITLCWLIAPLGVALSPVRQDGVRYVMPCLLALALIAAAGFDQLAVWIRMRHAFTAMTAVVVGYLAAVLVAIHPYYLDYFGEHVGGAGTVARRRWFETAWWGEGVDRAVDYVNAHAARGDRVHRDCVEPAHLAWFREDLWAPMTGDVTKATWIVRYAPASRPCRVPSDMRQVFAVAVDGVVLAVVYQRPEPSPDDRSSPPR
;
A
#
# COMPACT_ATOMS: atom_id res chain seq x y z
N MET A 1 15.87 -9.44 2.20
CA MET A 1 15.34 -8.20 2.80
C MET A 1 15.57 -8.08 4.30
N LYS A 2 15.56 -9.16 5.11
CA LYS A 2 16.11 -9.15 6.49
C LYS A 2 17.51 -8.52 6.62
N LEU A 3 18.29 -8.54 5.53
CA LEU A 3 19.62 -7.93 5.45
C LEU A 3 19.59 -6.38 5.46
N LEU A 4 18.54 -5.74 4.93
CA LEU A 4 18.38 -4.28 4.98
C LEU A 4 17.85 -3.84 6.35
N ASP A 5 16.94 -4.63 6.94
CA ASP A 5 16.47 -4.44 8.32
C ASP A 5 17.64 -4.55 9.32
N GLY A 6 18.61 -5.43 9.07
CA GLY A 6 19.82 -5.58 9.87
C GLY A 6 20.84 -4.43 9.76
N ILE A 7 20.83 -3.65 8.67
CA ILE A 7 21.71 -2.48 8.50
C ILE A 7 21.07 -1.24 9.15
N GLY A 8 19.75 -1.09 9.06
CA GLY A 8 19.01 -0.04 9.78
C GLY A 8 19.06 -0.21 11.30
N ALA A 9 19.16 -1.45 11.79
CA ALA A 9 19.29 -1.82 13.19
C ALA A 9 20.59 -1.40 13.87
N GLN A 10 21.56 -0.88 13.13
CA GLN A 10 22.86 -0.47 13.69
C GLN A 10 22.88 1.01 14.15
N PHE A 11 21.80 1.77 13.94
CA PHE A 11 21.70 3.16 14.38
C PHE A 11 20.87 3.30 15.68
N ALA A 12 20.96 4.46 16.34
CA ALA A 12 20.62 4.69 17.76
C ALA A 12 19.18 4.31 18.21
N ASP A 13 18.23 4.09 17.28
CA ASP A 13 16.85 3.65 17.55
C ASP A 13 16.48 2.29 16.90
N GLY A 14 17.43 1.63 16.23
CA GLY A 14 17.30 0.31 15.61
C GLY A 14 16.39 0.20 14.38
N PHE A 15 15.54 1.20 14.08
CA PHE A 15 14.59 1.10 12.96
C PHE A 15 14.39 2.41 12.19
N GLY A 16 14.92 3.54 12.68
CA GLY A 16 14.74 4.86 12.07
C GLY A 16 15.10 4.88 10.58
N PRO A 17 16.29 4.41 10.15
CA PRO A 17 16.67 4.39 8.74
C PRO A 17 15.76 3.51 7.87
N ALA A 18 15.31 2.36 8.38
CA ALA A 18 14.42 1.46 7.65
C ALA A 18 13.01 2.07 7.48
N ARG A 19 12.50 2.75 8.51
CA ARG A 19 11.24 3.50 8.43
C ARG A 19 11.35 4.69 7.49
N ALA A 20 12.47 5.42 7.52
CA ALA A 20 12.73 6.52 6.60
C ALA A 20 12.76 6.02 5.14
N LEU A 21 13.36 4.87 4.87
CA LEU A 21 13.35 4.25 3.54
C LEU A 21 11.94 3.86 3.09
N SER A 22 11.13 3.32 4.01
CA SER A 22 9.70 3.04 3.76
C SER A 22 8.92 4.30 3.36
N ALA A 23 9.11 5.39 4.11
CA ALA A 23 8.50 6.68 3.84
C ALA A 23 8.94 7.24 2.48
N ILE A 24 10.22 7.12 2.12
CA ILE A 24 10.75 7.52 0.82
C ILE A 24 10.07 6.75 -0.31
N TRP A 25 9.90 5.43 -0.20
CA TRP A 25 9.24 4.64 -1.23
C TRP A 25 7.78 5.04 -1.43
N ILE A 26 7.01 5.24 -0.36
CA ILE A 26 5.63 5.76 -0.45
C ILE A 26 5.60 7.14 -1.11
N ALA A 27 6.46 8.06 -0.65
CA ALA A 27 6.52 9.42 -1.18
C ALA A 27 6.85 9.45 -2.67
N LEU A 28 7.82 8.65 -3.11
CA LEU A 28 8.17 8.50 -4.53
C LEU A 28 7.00 7.90 -5.32
N GLY A 29 6.34 6.86 -4.81
CA GLY A 29 5.16 6.27 -5.45
C GLY A 29 4.02 7.27 -5.63
N CYS A 30 3.76 8.10 -4.62
CA CYS A 30 2.77 9.19 -4.70
C CYS A 30 3.20 10.28 -5.70
N ALA A 31 4.47 10.68 -5.72
CA ALA A 31 4.99 11.69 -6.63
C ALA A 31 4.87 11.25 -8.11
N LEU A 32 5.02 9.95 -8.40
CA LEU A 32 4.83 9.40 -9.74
C LEU A 32 3.38 9.53 -10.25
N LEU A 33 2.39 9.80 -9.39
CA LEU A 33 1.03 10.12 -9.83
C LEU A 33 0.95 11.42 -10.63
N VAL A 34 1.89 12.36 -10.43
CA VAL A 34 1.91 13.62 -11.16
C VAL A 34 2.11 13.39 -12.67
N PRO A 35 3.19 12.75 -13.14
CA PRO A 35 3.35 12.45 -14.57
C PRO A 35 2.35 11.41 -15.08
N ILE A 36 1.87 10.47 -14.25
CA ILE A 36 0.83 9.50 -14.66
C ILE A 36 -0.49 10.23 -14.95
N GLY A 37 -0.95 11.08 -14.03
CA GLY A 37 -2.19 11.85 -14.20
C GLY A 37 -2.10 12.89 -15.31
N ALA A 38 -0.91 13.45 -15.56
CA ALA A 38 -0.66 14.31 -16.72
C ALA A 38 -0.84 13.57 -18.06
N ARG A 39 -0.38 12.31 -18.15
CA ARG A 39 -0.51 11.48 -19.36
C ARG A 39 -1.93 10.95 -19.57
N LEU A 40 -2.60 10.53 -18.49
CA LEU A 40 -3.95 9.95 -18.58
C LEU A 40 -5.04 11.01 -18.68
N PHE A 41 -4.88 12.14 -18.00
CA PHE A 41 -5.90 13.18 -17.91
C PHE A 41 -5.32 14.56 -18.20
N ARG A 42 -4.85 15.27 -17.17
CA ARG A 42 -4.32 16.65 -17.24
C ARG A 42 -3.28 16.84 -16.13
N PRO A 43 -2.28 17.73 -16.28
CA PRO A 43 -1.27 17.97 -15.25
C PRO A 43 -1.85 18.29 -13.86
N ARG A 44 -2.90 19.11 -13.81
CA ARG A 44 -3.58 19.46 -12.55
C ARG A 44 -4.24 18.27 -11.85
N VAL A 45 -4.72 17.28 -12.62
CA VAL A 45 -5.26 16.02 -12.08
C VAL A 45 -4.14 15.21 -11.44
N GLY A 46 -2.99 15.13 -12.10
CA GLY A 46 -1.81 14.45 -11.55
C GLY A 46 -1.31 15.07 -10.23
N VAL A 47 -1.23 16.41 -10.16
CA VAL A 47 -0.83 17.12 -8.93
C VAL A 47 -1.80 16.84 -7.79
N LEU A 48 -3.11 16.94 -8.03
CA LEU A 48 -4.12 16.65 -7.01
C LEU A 48 -4.12 15.17 -6.61
N ALA A 49 -3.93 14.24 -7.55
CA ALA A 49 -3.84 12.81 -7.26
C ALA A 49 -2.65 12.49 -6.35
N GLY A 50 -1.47 13.07 -6.63
CA GLY A 50 -0.30 12.97 -5.78
C GLY A 50 -0.56 13.51 -4.38
N ALA A 51 -1.16 14.70 -4.26
CA ALA A 51 -1.49 15.31 -2.98
C ALA A 51 -2.50 14.47 -2.16
N ILE A 52 -3.56 13.95 -2.80
CA ILE A 52 -4.52 13.05 -2.16
C ILE A 52 -3.78 11.80 -1.66
N ALA A 53 -3.00 11.13 -2.52
CA ALA A 53 -2.30 9.89 -2.16
C ALA A 53 -1.32 10.09 -0.99
N THR A 54 -0.56 11.19 -0.97
CA THR A 54 0.37 11.51 0.12
C THR A 54 -0.33 11.76 1.46
N LEU A 55 -1.59 12.23 1.43
CA LEU A 55 -2.37 12.55 2.62
C LEU A 55 -3.42 11.50 2.99
N LEU A 56 -3.50 10.38 2.25
CA LEU A 56 -4.39 9.28 2.60
C LEU A 56 -3.88 8.56 3.87
N PRO A 57 -4.71 8.36 4.90
CA PRO A 57 -4.27 7.71 6.14
C PRO A 57 -3.57 6.37 5.94
N PRO A 58 -4.08 5.41 5.11
CA PRO A 58 -3.36 4.16 4.90
C PRO A 58 -1.98 4.32 4.24
N MET A 59 -1.80 5.34 3.38
CA MET A 59 -0.50 5.62 2.75
C MET A 59 0.51 6.16 3.76
N VAL A 60 0.08 7.10 4.61
CA VAL A 60 0.92 7.63 5.69
C VAL A 60 1.29 6.52 6.67
N ALA A 61 0.31 5.71 7.06
CA ALA A 61 0.48 4.60 7.99
C ALA A 61 1.55 3.59 7.52
N HIS A 62 1.41 3.09 6.29
CA HIS A 62 2.37 2.14 5.74
C HIS A 62 3.73 2.78 5.41
N GLY A 63 3.80 4.10 5.19
CA GLY A 63 5.06 4.82 5.06
C GLY A 63 5.86 4.89 6.37
N GLN A 64 5.22 4.75 7.52
CA GLN A 64 5.88 4.78 8.84
C GLN A 64 6.35 3.40 9.31
N ILE A 65 5.90 2.33 8.65
CA ILE A 65 6.17 0.96 9.03
C ILE A 65 7.14 0.34 8.02
N VAL A 66 8.06 -0.48 8.51
CA VAL A 66 8.94 -1.28 7.65
C VAL A 66 8.15 -2.47 7.12
N GLY A 67 7.57 -2.31 5.94
CA GLY A 67 6.72 -3.30 5.31
C GLY A 67 6.99 -3.43 3.81
N HIS A 68 6.49 -4.52 3.22
CA HIS A 68 6.59 -4.77 1.77
C HIS A 68 5.59 -3.92 0.96
N GLU A 69 4.69 -3.20 1.63
CA GLU A 69 3.66 -2.34 1.05
C GLU A 69 4.28 -1.12 0.37
N SER A 70 5.24 -0.49 1.04
CA SER A 70 5.92 0.71 0.56
C SER A 70 6.65 0.50 -0.76
N PRO A 71 7.51 -0.53 -0.93
CA PRO A 71 8.08 -0.81 -2.25
C PRO A 71 7.00 -1.23 -3.26
N THR A 72 5.94 -1.95 -2.85
CA THR A 72 4.80 -2.26 -3.74
C THR A 72 4.19 -0.99 -4.34
N VAL A 73 3.90 0.04 -3.54
CA VAL A 73 3.35 1.31 -4.01
C VAL A 73 4.26 1.97 -5.05
N LEU A 74 5.58 2.04 -4.77
CA LEU A 74 6.56 2.58 -5.72
C LEU A 74 6.61 1.78 -7.03
N TRP A 75 6.76 0.46 -6.97
CA TRP A 75 6.94 -0.36 -8.17
C TRP A 75 5.70 -0.38 -9.06
N TRP A 76 4.50 -0.36 -8.48
CA TRP A 76 3.27 -0.24 -9.26
C TRP A 76 3.17 1.11 -9.97
N ALA A 77 3.44 2.21 -9.27
CA ALA A 77 3.42 3.55 -9.88
C ALA A 77 4.49 3.67 -10.99
N LEU A 78 5.72 3.18 -10.74
CA LEU A 78 6.80 3.20 -11.73
C LEU A 78 6.48 2.33 -12.93
N GLY A 79 5.98 1.10 -12.72
CA GLY A 79 5.58 0.18 -13.78
C GLY A 79 4.51 0.78 -14.68
N VAL A 80 3.47 1.37 -14.09
CA VAL A 80 2.42 2.10 -14.83
C VAL A 80 3.02 3.27 -15.61
N LEU A 81 3.86 4.11 -15.00
CA LEU A 81 4.46 5.26 -15.67
C LEU A 81 5.33 4.84 -16.88
N LEU A 82 6.14 3.80 -16.73
CA LEU A 82 6.98 3.26 -17.80
C LEU A 82 6.13 2.65 -18.93
N ALA A 83 5.08 1.91 -18.58
CA ALA A 83 4.14 1.34 -19.54
C ALA A 83 3.40 2.42 -20.34
N LEU A 84 2.97 3.51 -19.68
CA LEU A 84 2.35 4.66 -20.35
C LEU A 84 3.32 5.35 -21.32
N GLY A 85 4.60 5.40 -20.97
CA GLY A 85 5.64 6.04 -21.78
C GLY A 85 6.28 5.13 -22.83
N ALA A 86 5.85 3.87 -22.97
CA ALA A 86 6.53 2.88 -23.81
C ALA A 86 6.65 3.35 -25.28
N HIS A 87 5.62 4.00 -25.81
CA HIS A 87 5.55 4.42 -27.22
C HIS A 87 5.83 5.90 -27.49
N ASP A 88 6.21 6.71 -26.48
CA ASP A 88 6.40 8.17 -26.63
C ASP A 88 7.32 8.53 -27.81
N TYR A 89 8.39 7.75 -28.04
CA TYR A 89 9.38 7.99 -29.10
C TYR A 89 8.88 7.62 -30.51
N LEU A 90 7.79 6.87 -30.63
CA LEU A 90 7.24 6.43 -31.92
C LEU A 90 6.29 7.47 -32.54
N SER A 91 5.87 8.47 -31.76
CA SER A 91 4.81 9.40 -32.14
C SER A 91 5.28 10.60 -32.98
N SER A 92 6.58 10.92 -32.95
CA SER A 92 7.14 12.09 -33.65
C SER A 92 7.23 11.90 -35.17
N ASP A 93 7.43 10.67 -35.65
CA ASP A 93 7.68 10.41 -37.07
C ASP A 93 6.41 10.35 -37.95
N ASP A 94 5.22 10.20 -37.35
CA ASP A 94 3.94 10.24 -38.10
C ASP A 94 3.44 11.68 -38.36
N ARG A 95 4.07 12.70 -37.77
CA ARG A 95 3.73 14.12 -38.01
C ARG A 95 4.52 14.75 -39.17
N ARG A 96 5.06 13.97 -40.09
CA ARG A 96 5.46 14.53 -41.38
C ARG A 96 4.18 14.89 -42.14
N THR A 97 3.67 16.09 -41.87
CA THR A 97 2.76 16.80 -42.76
C THR A 97 3.29 16.62 -44.18
N PRO A 98 2.46 16.14 -45.14
CA PRO A 98 2.88 16.09 -46.53
C PRO A 98 3.46 17.46 -46.86
N SER A 99 4.69 17.50 -47.39
CA SER A 99 5.34 18.79 -47.69
C SER A 99 4.45 19.52 -48.70
N VAL A 100 3.67 20.46 -48.21
CA VAL A 100 2.87 21.36 -49.04
C VAL A 100 3.88 22.28 -49.71
N GLY A 101 4.11 22.12 -51.00
CA GLY A 101 4.89 23.05 -51.78
C GLY A 101 6.16 22.44 -52.37
N GLY A 102 5.99 21.90 -53.57
CA GLY A 102 7.06 21.40 -54.42
C GLY A 102 6.43 20.66 -55.58
N GLY A 103 5.52 21.35 -56.29
CA GLY A 103 5.01 20.85 -57.55
C GLY A 103 6.20 20.70 -58.47
N ASP A 104 6.54 19.46 -58.79
CA ASP A 104 7.29 19.13 -59.98
C ASP A 104 6.26 19.14 -61.13
N PRO A 105 6.20 20.18 -61.96
CA PRO A 105 5.21 20.27 -63.04
C PRO A 105 5.53 19.31 -64.19
N ASP A 106 6.73 18.72 -64.23
CA ASP A 106 7.17 17.87 -65.32
C ASP A 106 6.99 16.40 -64.95
N GLY A 107 5.74 15.96 -64.93
CA GLY A 107 5.35 14.60 -64.57
C GLY A 107 6.15 13.55 -65.34
N SER A 108 7.09 12.88 -64.67
CA SER A 108 7.68 11.58 -65.06
C SER A 108 8.60 11.05 -63.96
N ALA A 109 8.05 10.69 -62.80
CA ALA A 109 8.77 9.84 -61.85
C ALA A 109 7.82 8.91 -61.10
N GLY A 110 7.61 7.71 -61.65
CA GLY A 110 7.05 6.54 -60.97
C GLY A 110 7.99 5.97 -59.91
N GLY A 111 8.55 6.83 -59.05
CA GLY A 111 9.42 6.46 -57.96
C GLY A 111 8.59 5.97 -56.79
N ALA A 112 8.42 4.65 -56.67
CA ALA A 112 7.94 4.02 -55.45
C ALA A 112 8.82 4.51 -54.28
N GLY A 113 8.29 5.46 -53.50
CA GLY A 113 8.95 6.03 -52.34
C GLY A 113 9.14 4.97 -51.26
N VAL A 114 10.17 4.15 -51.40
CA VAL A 114 10.62 3.22 -50.37
C VAL A 114 11.10 4.07 -49.21
N LEU A 115 10.30 4.13 -48.14
CA LEU A 115 10.71 4.76 -46.88
C LEU A 115 12.10 4.24 -46.48
N PRO A 116 13.01 5.12 -46.02
CA PRO A 116 14.36 4.72 -45.65
C PRO A 116 14.31 3.69 -44.50
N ARG A 117 14.62 2.42 -44.83
CA ARG A 117 14.60 1.23 -43.94
C ARG A 117 15.38 1.38 -42.62
N GLY A 118 16.14 2.45 -42.41
CA GLY A 118 16.96 2.68 -41.22
C GLY A 118 16.20 3.21 -40.00
N ILE A 119 15.12 3.98 -40.19
CA ILE A 119 14.38 4.62 -39.09
C ILE A 119 13.65 3.58 -38.22
N ASP A 120 13.03 2.58 -38.85
CA ASP A 120 12.29 1.52 -38.16
C ASP A 120 13.17 0.68 -37.22
N ARG A 121 14.45 0.46 -37.60
CA ARG A 121 15.37 -0.33 -36.76
C ARG A 121 15.67 0.36 -35.42
N ARG A 122 15.84 1.68 -35.42
CA ARG A 122 16.12 2.46 -34.18
C ARG A 122 14.88 2.54 -33.29
N ALA A 123 13.71 2.72 -33.89
CA ALA A 123 12.44 2.72 -33.18
C ALA A 123 12.16 1.35 -32.51
N ALA A 124 12.35 0.26 -33.25
CA ALA A 124 12.20 -1.10 -32.72
C ALA A 124 13.19 -1.39 -31.57
N ALA A 125 14.46 -1.01 -31.71
CA ALA A 125 15.45 -1.18 -30.65
C ALA A 125 15.07 -0.41 -29.38
N THR A 126 14.62 0.84 -29.54
CA THR A 126 14.17 1.69 -28.42
C THR A 126 12.97 1.07 -27.69
N LEU A 127 11.98 0.56 -28.44
CA LEU A 127 10.83 -0.14 -27.87
C LEU A 127 11.27 -1.35 -27.04
N ARG A 128 12.18 -2.19 -27.58
CA ARG A 128 12.70 -3.37 -26.86
C ARG A 128 13.39 -2.99 -25.55
N ILE A 129 14.22 -1.95 -25.55
CA ILE A 129 14.89 -1.47 -24.32
C ILE A 129 13.85 -1.03 -23.28
N ARG A 130 12.80 -0.32 -23.68
CA ARG A 130 11.73 0.10 -22.76
C ARG A 130 10.94 -1.08 -22.21
N LEU A 131 10.62 -2.07 -23.05
CA LEU A 131 9.96 -3.31 -22.61
C LEU A 131 10.85 -4.10 -21.64
N ALA A 132 12.17 -4.12 -21.85
CA ALA A 132 13.11 -4.71 -20.90
C ALA A 132 13.10 -3.97 -19.55
N TRP A 133 13.10 -2.64 -19.53
CA TRP A 133 12.97 -1.86 -18.28
C TRP A 133 11.66 -2.14 -17.53
N ILE A 134 10.54 -2.24 -18.26
CA ILE A 134 9.26 -2.63 -17.66
C ILE A 134 9.36 -4.04 -17.06
N GLY A 135 9.96 -5.00 -17.78
CA GLY A 135 10.23 -6.35 -17.28
C GLY A 135 11.09 -6.35 -16.01
N ALA A 136 12.15 -5.54 -15.96
CA ALA A 136 13.01 -5.42 -14.80
C ALA A 136 12.24 -4.88 -13.58
N VAL A 137 11.43 -3.83 -13.76
CA VAL A 137 10.57 -3.30 -12.68
C VAL A 137 9.57 -4.36 -12.20
N ILE A 138 8.93 -5.10 -13.10
CA ILE A 138 8.04 -6.22 -12.73
C ILE A 138 8.82 -7.27 -11.91
N GLY A 139 10.03 -7.62 -12.32
CA GLY A 139 10.85 -8.60 -11.61
C GLY A 139 11.23 -8.14 -10.20
N ILE A 140 11.66 -6.89 -10.04
CA ILE A 140 11.94 -6.31 -8.71
C ILE A 140 10.67 -6.26 -7.86
N ALA A 141 9.53 -5.92 -8.46
CA ALA A 141 8.25 -5.91 -7.78
C ALA A 141 7.87 -7.30 -7.25
N ILE A 142 7.97 -8.34 -8.07
CA ILE A 142 7.71 -9.75 -7.69
C ILE A 142 8.65 -10.19 -6.58
N ALA A 143 9.95 -9.88 -6.70
CA ALA A 143 10.95 -10.21 -5.68
C ALA A 143 10.71 -9.49 -4.35
N SER A 144 10.03 -8.34 -4.38
CA SER A 144 9.60 -7.62 -3.16
C SER A 144 8.37 -8.27 -2.54
N ARG A 145 7.40 -8.71 -3.35
CA ARG A 145 6.18 -9.39 -2.91
C ARG A 145 5.51 -10.11 -4.08
N PHE A 146 5.16 -11.38 -3.93
CA PHE A 146 4.59 -12.20 -5.01
C PHE A 146 3.33 -11.60 -5.66
N ILE A 147 2.46 -10.94 -4.87
CA ILE A 147 1.23 -10.35 -5.40
C ILE A 147 1.49 -9.24 -6.43
N ASN A 148 2.68 -8.65 -6.41
CA ASN A 148 3.10 -7.68 -7.42
C ASN A 148 3.26 -8.30 -8.80
N GLY A 149 3.21 -9.62 -8.96
CA GLY A 149 3.09 -10.27 -10.27
C GLY A 149 1.89 -9.79 -11.08
N LEU A 150 0.82 -9.32 -10.42
CA LEU A 150 -0.36 -8.73 -11.06
C LEU A 150 -0.05 -7.41 -11.80
N LEU A 151 1.08 -6.75 -11.50
CA LEU A 151 1.59 -5.61 -12.25
C LEU A 151 1.94 -5.99 -13.70
N GLY A 152 2.40 -7.22 -13.94
CA GLY A 152 2.80 -7.70 -15.27
C GLY A 152 1.66 -7.63 -16.29
N PRO A 153 0.53 -8.32 -16.06
CA PRO A 153 -0.65 -8.22 -16.92
C PRO A 153 -1.16 -6.79 -17.11
N LEU A 154 -1.15 -5.96 -16.05
CA LEU A 154 -1.54 -4.55 -16.16
C LEU A 154 -0.62 -3.79 -17.11
N CYS A 155 0.70 -3.87 -16.93
CA CYS A 155 1.68 -3.23 -17.80
C CYS A 155 1.58 -3.71 -19.25
N ALA A 156 1.43 -5.02 -19.47
CA ALA A 156 1.25 -5.59 -20.80
C ALA A 156 -0.01 -5.03 -21.49
N MET A 157 -1.13 -4.95 -20.76
CA MET A 157 -2.36 -4.35 -21.26
C MET A 157 -2.18 -2.86 -21.60
N ILE A 158 -1.56 -2.05 -20.73
CA ILE A 158 -1.30 -0.63 -20.98
C ILE A 158 -0.48 -0.47 -22.27
N VAL A 159 0.62 -1.20 -22.38
CA VAL A 159 1.52 -1.17 -23.54
C VAL A 159 0.74 -1.55 -24.82
N VAL A 160 -0.07 -2.59 -24.81
CA VAL A 160 -0.84 -3.00 -26.00
C VAL A 160 -1.92 -1.97 -26.37
N LEU A 161 -2.63 -1.40 -25.39
CA LEU A 161 -3.66 -0.38 -25.61
C LEU A 161 -3.09 0.92 -26.18
N GLN A 162 -1.87 1.28 -25.77
CA GLN A 162 -1.17 2.48 -26.23
C GLN A 162 -0.46 2.29 -27.58
N ALA A 163 -0.21 1.06 -28.00
CA ALA A 163 0.55 0.77 -29.20
C ALA A 163 -0.11 1.38 -30.47
N PRO A 164 0.62 2.21 -31.24
CA PRO A 164 0.19 2.66 -32.56
C PRO A 164 -0.13 1.45 -33.46
N ARG A 165 -1.13 1.57 -34.35
CA ARG A 165 -1.58 0.45 -35.20
C ARG A 165 -0.43 -0.25 -35.93
N ARG A 166 0.53 0.52 -36.46
CA ARG A 166 1.71 0.02 -37.18
C ARG A 166 2.66 -0.82 -36.30
N TRP A 167 2.76 -0.52 -35.00
CA TRP A 167 3.67 -1.18 -34.05
C TRP A 167 2.97 -2.22 -33.16
N ARG A 168 1.65 -2.41 -33.30
CA ARG A 168 0.87 -3.25 -32.39
C ARG A 168 1.32 -4.72 -32.41
N ARG A 169 1.54 -5.29 -33.60
CA ARG A 169 2.03 -6.67 -33.73
C ARG A 169 3.37 -6.86 -33.05
N GLU A 170 4.33 -5.98 -33.32
CA GLU A 170 5.65 -6.03 -32.69
C GLU A 170 5.58 -5.82 -31.19
N THR A 171 4.75 -4.88 -30.73
CA THR A 171 4.54 -4.61 -29.30
C THR A 171 3.98 -5.85 -28.60
N VAL A 172 3.02 -6.56 -29.20
CA VAL A 172 2.47 -7.80 -28.64
C VAL A 172 3.52 -8.89 -28.60
N ILE A 173 4.25 -9.11 -29.70
CA ILE A 173 5.29 -10.16 -29.77
C ILE A 173 6.40 -9.88 -28.76
N TRP A 174 7.00 -8.69 -28.79
CA TRP A 174 8.10 -8.34 -27.89
C TRP A 174 7.62 -8.18 -26.46
N GLY A 175 6.43 -7.64 -26.22
CA GLY A 175 5.87 -7.52 -24.88
C GLY A 175 5.61 -8.88 -24.24
N ALA A 176 5.04 -9.84 -25.00
CA ALA A 176 4.76 -11.18 -24.52
C ALA A 176 6.02 -12.02 -24.22
N TRP A 177 7.13 -11.75 -24.91
CA TRP A 177 8.38 -12.50 -24.72
C TRP A 177 9.40 -11.78 -23.83
N LEU A 178 9.72 -10.53 -24.15
CA LEU A 178 10.82 -9.81 -23.51
C LEU A 178 10.50 -9.39 -22.07
N MET A 179 9.28 -8.92 -21.80
CA MET A 179 8.91 -8.49 -20.44
C MET A 179 8.98 -9.66 -19.44
N PRO A 180 8.38 -10.85 -19.71
CA PRO A 180 8.46 -11.97 -18.77
C PRO A 180 9.88 -12.53 -18.63
N VAL A 181 10.64 -12.65 -19.72
CA VAL A 181 12.02 -13.16 -19.66
C VAL A 181 12.89 -12.25 -18.79
N VAL A 182 12.83 -10.94 -18.99
CA VAL A 182 13.60 -9.98 -18.19
C VAL A 182 13.09 -9.96 -16.74
N ALA A 183 11.78 -10.09 -16.51
CA ALA A 183 11.24 -10.17 -15.16
C ALA A 183 11.78 -11.40 -14.41
N VAL A 184 11.75 -12.59 -15.02
CA VAL A 184 12.29 -13.83 -14.43
C VAL A 184 13.78 -13.72 -14.17
N ALA A 185 14.55 -13.20 -15.14
CA ALA A 185 15.98 -12.98 -14.97
C ALA A 185 16.28 -12.01 -13.82
N THR A 186 15.48 -10.96 -13.70
CA THR A 186 15.62 -9.97 -12.62
C THR A 186 15.27 -10.57 -11.26
N VAL A 187 14.17 -11.33 -11.14
CA VAL A 187 13.81 -12.06 -9.91
C VAL A 187 14.94 -12.97 -9.47
N TYR A 188 15.50 -13.76 -10.40
CA TYR A 188 16.64 -14.62 -10.12
C TYR A 188 17.87 -13.83 -9.64
N ALA A 189 18.22 -12.74 -10.33
CA ALA A 189 19.37 -11.93 -9.99
C ALA A 189 19.27 -11.27 -8.60
N VAL A 190 18.09 -10.77 -8.22
CA VAL A 190 17.91 -10.01 -6.96
C VAL A 190 17.46 -10.87 -5.77
N TRP A 191 17.23 -12.16 -5.96
CA TRP A 191 16.76 -13.06 -4.91
C TRP A 191 17.75 -14.20 -4.62
N PRO A 192 18.78 -13.97 -3.78
CA PRO A 192 19.82 -14.96 -3.50
C PRO A 192 19.33 -16.32 -3.02
N ARG A 193 18.18 -16.36 -2.33
CA ARG A 193 17.57 -17.61 -1.84
C ARG A 193 17.33 -18.62 -2.96
N ILE A 194 17.04 -18.18 -4.18
CA ILE A 194 16.73 -19.08 -5.30
C ILE A 194 17.95 -19.42 -6.18
N TRP A 195 19.17 -19.01 -5.83
CA TRP A 195 20.34 -19.23 -6.70
C TRP A 195 20.75 -20.70 -6.83
N LEU A 196 20.85 -21.43 -5.70
CA LEU A 196 21.32 -22.81 -5.67
C LEU A 196 20.22 -23.82 -6.02
N HIS A 197 19.01 -23.62 -5.49
CA HIS A 197 17.86 -24.52 -5.68
C HIS A 197 16.60 -23.72 -6.04
N PRO A 198 16.53 -23.12 -7.25
CA PRO A 198 15.49 -22.15 -7.59
C PRO A 198 14.07 -22.70 -7.46
N ILE A 199 13.83 -23.91 -7.97
CA ILE A 199 12.50 -24.53 -7.96
C ILE A 199 12.09 -24.88 -6.53
N ALA A 200 12.97 -25.54 -5.77
CA ALA A 200 12.65 -25.98 -4.40
C ALA A 200 12.34 -24.79 -3.48
N HIS A 201 13.15 -23.73 -3.50
CA HIS A 201 12.92 -22.55 -2.67
C HIS A 201 11.73 -21.71 -3.13
N LEU A 202 11.40 -21.71 -4.42
CA LEU A 202 10.17 -21.08 -4.91
C LEU A 202 8.93 -21.83 -4.43
N VAL A 203 8.92 -23.17 -4.52
CA VAL A 203 7.83 -24.02 -4.01
C VAL A 203 7.66 -23.85 -2.50
N GLU A 204 8.76 -23.84 -1.75
CA GLU A 204 8.73 -23.57 -0.29
C GLU A 204 8.12 -22.19 0.01
N SER A 205 8.50 -21.17 -0.76
CA SER A 205 7.95 -19.80 -0.59
C SER A 205 6.46 -19.74 -0.97
N TRP A 206 6.03 -20.51 -1.96
CA TRP A 206 4.63 -20.64 -2.34
C TRP A 206 3.81 -21.32 -1.23
N HIS A 207 4.30 -22.41 -0.67
CA HIS A 207 3.62 -23.09 0.45
C HIS A 207 3.45 -22.21 1.69
N ARG A 208 4.31 -21.20 1.88
CA ARG A 208 4.10 -20.20 2.94
C ARG A 208 2.88 -19.31 2.69
N LEU A 209 2.51 -19.07 1.43
CA LEU A 209 1.30 -18.32 1.08
C LEU A 209 0.02 -19.11 1.38
N ASP A 210 0.11 -20.45 1.45
CA ASP A 210 -1.02 -21.32 1.77
C ASP A 210 -1.32 -21.38 3.28
N SER A 211 -0.46 -20.78 4.12
CA SER A 211 -0.67 -20.79 5.57
C SER A 211 -1.89 -19.96 5.96
N VAL A 212 -2.84 -20.61 6.64
CA VAL A 212 -4.03 -19.97 7.19
C VAL A 212 -3.58 -19.04 8.32
N HIS A 213 -3.94 -17.77 8.25
CA HIS A 213 -3.58 -16.82 9.30
C HIS A 213 -4.59 -16.90 10.45
N THR A 214 -4.28 -16.18 11.53
CA THR A 214 -5.19 -15.99 12.65
C THR A 214 -6.50 -15.37 12.18
N GLY A 215 -7.62 -15.77 12.79
CA GLY A 215 -8.91 -15.17 12.46
C GLY A 215 -8.95 -13.71 12.87
N GLU A 216 -9.50 -12.87 12.01
CA GLU A 216 -9.67 -11.43 12.23
C GLU A 216 -11.15 -11.04 12.20
N PRO A 217 -11.55 -9.92 12.83
CA PRO A 217 -12.91 -9.40 12.71
C PRO A 217 -13.23 -8.96 11.29
N PHE A 218 -14.32 -9.48 10.74
CA PHE A 218 -14.90 -9.05 9.48
C PHE A 218 -16.43 -9.03 9.57
N LEU A 219 -17.00 -7.83 9.47
CA LEU A 219 -18.44 -7.53 9.51
C LEU A 219 -19.20 -8.19 10.67
N GLY A 220 -18.57 -8.24 11.85
CA GLY A 220 -19.16 -8.78 13.09
C GLY A 220 -18.82 -10.24 13.37
N SER A 221 -18.15 -10.94 12.46
CA SER A 221 -17.69 -12.33 12.63
C SER A 221 -16.17 -12.41 12.70
N ILE A 222 -15.61 -13.32 13.51
CA ILE A 222 -14.18 -13.65 13.43
C ILE A 222 -14.00 -14.72 12.36
N THR A 223 -13.19 -14.46 11.34
CA THR A 223 -12.96 -15.39 10.23
C THR A 223 -11.50 -15.42 9.82
N ASN A 224 -11.01 -16.61 9.45
CA ASN A 224 -9.72 -16.82 8.80
C ASN A 224 -9.88 -17.11 7.29
N GLN A 225 -11.11 -17.02 6.78
CA GLN A 225 -11.45 -17.20 5.36
C GLN A 225 -12.46 -16.14 4.95
N PRO A 226 -12.10 -14.85 4.98
CA PRO A 226 -13.04 -13.80 4.64
C PRO A 226 -13.45 -13.91 3.17
N PRO A 227 -14.63 -13.37 2.80
CA PRO A 227 -15.20 -13.53 1.47
C PRO A 227 -14.39 -12.80 0.39
N ARG A 228 -14.63 -13.12 -0.88
CA ARG A 228 -13.90 -12.49 -2.02
C ARG A 228 -14.07 -10.97 -2.12
N TYR A 229 -15.11 -10.41 -1.51
CA TYR A 229 -15.34 -8.96 -1.47
C TYR A 229 -14.62 -8.24 -0.32
N TYR A 230 -13.81 -8.95 0.47
CA TYR A 230 -13.06 -8.43 1.62
C TYR A 230 -12.35 -7.10 1.31
N PHE A 231 -11.48 -7.10 0.30
CA PHE A 231 -10.66 -5.94 -0.03
C PHE A 231 -11.47 -4.77 -0.57
N VAL A 232 -12.58 -5.03 -1.27
CA VAL A 232 -13.47 -3.97 -1.77
C VAL A 232 -14.15 -3.25 -0.61
N VAL A 233 -14.62 -4.03 0.38
CA VAL A 233 -15.25 -3.48 1.59
C VAL A 233 -14.22 -2.71 2.43
N TYR A 234 -13.01 -3.24 2.61
CA TYR A 234 -11.93 -2.54 3.34
C TYR A 234 -11.49 -1.25 2.65
N LEU A 235 -11.33 -1.26 1.32
CA LEU A 235 -11.01 -0.06 0.55
C LEU A 235 -12.10 1.01 0.70
N ALA A 236 -13.38 0.62 0.68
CA ALA A 236 -14.47 1.56 0.92
C ALA A 236 -14.40 2.10 2.35
N ALA A 237 -14.31 1.22 3.35
CA ALA A 237 -14.33 1.58 4.77
C ALA A 237 -13.15 2.43 5.22
N THR A 238 -12.00 2.35 4.54
CA THR A 238 -10.79 3.14 4.86
C THR A 238 -10.61 4.38 3.98
N LEU A 239 -11.56 4.65 3.06
CA LEU A 239 -11.51 5.83 2.20
C LEU A 239 -12.15 7.04 2.91
N PRO A 240 -11.44 8.18 3.06
CA PRO A 240 -12.03 9.38 3.63
C PRO A 240 -13.24 9.85 2.82
N ALA A 241 -14.32 10.29 3.49
CA ALA A 241 -15.58 10.63 2.83
C ALA A 241 -15.41 11.71 1.74
N GLY A 242 -14.54 12.70 1.99
CA GLY A 242 -14.20 13.71 0.98
C GLY A 242 -13.57 13.12 -0.28
N VAL A 243 -12.70 12.12 -0.14
CA VAL A 243 -12.10 11.42 -1.29
C VAL A 243 -13.13 10.52 -1.97
N ALA A 244 -13.99 9.85 -1.22
CA ALA A 244 -15.07 9.02 -1.76
C ALA A 244 -16.01 9.82 -2.69
N LEU A 245 -16.35 11.07 -2.32
CA LEU A 245 -17.11 11.97 -3.18
C LEU A 245 -16.41 12.21 -4.53
N GLY A 246 -15.09 12.47 -4.49
CA GLY A 246 -14.27 12.58 -5.68
C GLY A 246 -14.29 11.29 -6.51
N VAL A 247 -14.17 10.13 -5.87
CA VAL A 247 -14.19 8.81 -6.55
C VAL A 247 -15.52 8.59 -7.26
N VAL A 248 -16.66 8.91 -6.64
CA VAL A 248 -17.98 8.77 -7.25
C VAL A 248 -18.11 9.66 -8.49
N ALA A 249 -17.71 10.93 -8.41
CA ALA A 249 -17.70 11.83 -9.55
C ALA A 249 -16.74 11.36 -10.66
N GLY A 250 -15.57 10.84 -10.28
CA GLY A 250 -14.56 10.28 -11.18
C GLY A 250 -15.06 9.03 -11.89
N ALA A 251 -15.71 8.11 -11.18
CA ALA A 251 -16.31 6.90 -11.76
C ALA A 251 -17.38 7.26 -12.79
N ALA A 252 -18.26 8.23 -12.48
CA ALA A 252 -19.25 8.72 -13.44
C ALA A 252 -18.60 9.32 -14.70
N ARG A 253 -17.44 9.97 -14.58
CA ARG A 253 -16.64 10.42 -15.74
C ARG A 253 -16.07 9.24 -16.51
N LEU A 254 -15.46 8.25 -15.85
CA LEU A 254 -14.84 7.10 -16.51
C LEU A 254 -15.87 6.30 -17.32
N ILE A 255 -17.05 6.06 -16.74
CA ILE A 255 -18.18 5.34 -17.39
C ILE A 255 -18.71 6.11 -18.61
N ARG A 256 -18.73 7.45 -18.57
CA ARG A 256 -19.21 8.25 -19.71
C ARG A 256 -18.17 8.39 -20.81
N ALA A 257 -16.89 8.55 -20.44
CA ALA A 257 -15.83 8.79 -21.40
C ALA A 257 -15.47 7.52 -22.18
N CYS A 258 -15.42 6.36 -21.52
CA CYS A 258 -15.04 5.07 -22.12
C CYS A 258 -13.79 5.13 -23.02
N ASP A 259 -12.88 6.04 -22.73
CA ASP A 259 -11.65 6.24 -23.50
C ASP A 259 -10.52 5.34 -22.98
N ARG A 260 -9.37 5.39 -23.64
CA ARG A 260 -8.20 4.59 -23.25
C ARG A 260 -7.75 4.91 -21.82
N SER A 261 -7.83 6.17 -21.41
CA SER A 261 -7.42 6.60 -20.08
C SER A 261 -8.34 6.04 -19.00
N ALA A 262 -9.66 6.02 -19.26
CA ALA A 262 -10.65 5.41 -18.39
C ALA A 262 -10.42 3.90 -18.26
N LEU A 263 -10.20 3.20 -19.37
CA LEU A 263 -9.91 1.76 -19.36
C LEU A 263 -8.63 1.44 -18.59
N ILE A 264 -7.53 2.17 -18.83
CA ILE A 264 -6.27 1.98 -18.12
C ILE A 264 -6.45 2.20 -16.61
N THR A 265 -7.14 3.28 -16.22
CA THR A 265 -7.37 3.62 -14.82
C THR A 265 -8.23 2.56 -14.12
N LEU A 266 -9.29 2.08 -14.79
CA LEU A 266 -10.16 1.02 -14.27
C LEU A 266 -9.40 -0.29 -14.12
N CYS A 267 -8.60 -0.69 -15.11
CA CYS A 267 -7.77 -1.88 -15.02
C CYS A 267 -6.69 -1.76 -13.93
N TRP A 268 -6.14 -0.57 -13.69
CA TRP A 268 -5.24 -0.35 -12.57
C TRP A 268 -5.95 -0.48 -11.21
N LEU A 269 -7.19 -0.02 -11.09
CA LEU A 269 -8.00 -0.27 -9.89
C LEU A 269 -8.30 -1.76 -9.69
N ILE A 270 -8.60 -2.50 -10.76
CA ILE A 270 -9.04 -3.90 -10.69
C ILE A 270 -7.86 -4.86 -10.53
N ALA A 271 -6.72 -4.62 -11.19
CA ALA A 271 -5.63 -5.59 -11.25
C ALA A 271 -5.12 -6.04 -9.86
N PRO A 272 -4.87 -5.16 -8.86
CA PRO A 272 -4.44 -5.59 -7.53
C PRO A 272 -5.52 -6.40 -6.79
N LEU A 273 -6.81 -6.16 -7.08
CA LEU A 273 -7.92 -6.94 -6.49
C LEU A 273 -7.91 -8.41 -6.92
N GLY A 274 -7.11 -8.79 -7.92
CA GLY A 274 -6.86 -10.19 -8.27
C GLY A 274 -6.35 -11.02 -7.09
N VAL A 275 -5.76 -10.39 -6.06
CA VAL A 275 -5.40 -11.05 -4.79
C VAL A 275 -6.59 -11.72 -4.09
N ALA A 276 -7.82 -11.24 -4.32
CA ALA A 276 -9.03 -11.83 -3.75
C ALA A 276 -9.31 -13.26 -4.25
N LEU A 277 -8.62 -13.71 -5.31
CA LEU A 277 -8.65 -15.08 -5.80
C LEU A 277 -7.66 -15.99 -5.05
N SER A 278 -6.77 -15.41 -4.25
CA SER A 278 -5.81 -16.14 -3.42
C SER A 278 -6.42 -16.47 -2.04
N PRO A 279 -5.88 -17.46 -1.31
CA PRO A 279 -6.29 -17.71 0.08
C PRO A 279 -5.92 -16.54 1.01
N VAL A 280 -4.96 -15.69 0.62
CA VAL A 280 -4.45 -14.57 1.40
C VAL A 280 -5.38 -13.36 1.27
N ARG A 281 -6.39 -13.31 2.14
CA ARG A 281 -7.38 -12.21 2.24
C ARG A 281 -7.44 -11.78 3.70
N GLN A 282 -6.56 -10.89 4.14
CA GLN A 282 -6.56 -10.34 5.52
C GLN A 282 -5.65 -9.10 5.58
N ASP A 283 -5.41 -8.57 6.79
CA ASP A 283 -4.55 -7.41 7.06
C ASP A 283 -5.06 -6.14 6.35
N GLY A 284 -6.38 -5.98 6.25
CA GLY A 284 -7.04 -4.82 5.67
C GLY A 284 -6.64 -4.52 4.21
N VAL A 285 -6.15 -3.31 3.95
CA VAL A 285 -5.83 -2.83 2.58
C VAL A 285 -4.40 -3.17 2.13
N ARG A 286 -3.61 -3.85 2.98
CA ARG A 286 -2.18 -4.11 2.80
C ARG A 286 -1.80 -4.70 1.43
N TYR A 287 -2.59 -5.67 0.96
CA TYR A 287 -2.33 -6.36 -0.32
C TYR A 287 -2.84 -5.58 -1.56
N VAL A 288 -3.68 -4.57 -1.34
CA VAL A 288 -4.37 -3.81 -2.39
C VAL A 288 -4.03 -2.32 -2.33
N MET A 289 -2.95 -1.94 -1.64
CA MET A 289 -2.41 -0.57 -1.60
C MET A 289 -2.29 0.10 -2.98
N PRO A 290 -1.91 -0.60 -4.08
CA PRO A 290 -1.92 0.03 -5.41
C PRO A 290 -3.31 0.50 -5.87
N CYS A 291 -4.40 -0.05 -5.34
CA CYS A 291 -5.76 0.45 -5.60
C CYS A 291 -5.94 1.87 -5.07
N LEU A 292 -5.33 2.22 -3.94
CA LEU A 292 -5.43 3.57 -3.37
C LEU A 292 -4.78 4.62 -4.28
N LEU A 293 -3.72 4.27 -5.02
CA LEU A 293 -3.13 5.14 -6.05
C LEU A 293 -4.13 5.40 -7.19
N ALA A 294 -4.77 4.34 -7.68
CA ALA A 294 -5.81 4.44 -8.70
C ALA A 294 -7.03 5.25 -8.19
N LEU A 295 -7.47 5.01 -6.95
CA LEU A 295 -8.57 5.76 -6.32
C LEU A 295 -8.23 7.24 -6.14
N ALA A 296 -7.01 7.59 -5.74
CA ALA A 296 -6.55 8.98 -5.65
C ALA A 296 -6.60 9.66 -7.03
N LEU A 297 -6.19 8.95 -8.09
CA LEU A 297 -6.28 9.44 -9.46
C LEU A 297 -7.72 9.61 -9.95
N ILE A 298 -8.60 8.64 -9.68
CA ILE A 298 -10.04 8.71 -10.00
C ILE A 298 -10.67 9.89 -9.24
N ALA A 299 -10.35 10.06 -7.96
CA ALA A 299 -10.87 11.16 -7.15
C ALA A 299 -10.46 12.52 -7.71
N ALA A 300 -9.19 12.69 -8.06
CA ALA A 300 -8.69 13.92 -8.68
C ALA A 300 -9.36 14.21 -10.02
N ALA A 301 -9.57 13.19 -10.86
CA ALA A 301 -10.29 13.32 -12.12
C ALA A 301 -11.79 13.66 -11.92
N GLY A 302 -12.38 13.22 -10.81
CA GLY A 302 -13.73 13.56 -10.37
C GLY A 302 -13.85 15.01 -9.92
N PHE A 303 -12.93 15.52 -9.10
CA PHE A 303 -12.89 16.94 -8.72
C PHE A 303 -12.66 17.86 -9.93
N ASP A 304 -11.82 17.44 -10.87
CA ASP A 304 -11.64 18.13 -12.16
C ASP A 304 -12.96 18.22 -12.94
N GLN A 305 -13.75 17.13 -12.96
CA GLN A 305 -15.05 17.10 -13.62
C GLN A 305 -16.09 17.99 -12.92
N LEU A 306 -16.15 17.94 -11.58
CA LEU A 306 -17.03 18.79 -10.78
C LEU A 306 -16.72 20.28 -11.01
N ALA A 307 -15.44 20.66 -11.03
CA ALA A 307 -15.03 22.03 -11.31
C ALA A 307 -15.48 22.52 -12.69
N VAL A 308 -15.46 21.64 -13.72
CA VAL A 308 -15.99 21.96 -15.05
C VAL A 308 -17.51 22.16 -15.02
N TRP A 309 -18.25 21.35 -14.25
CA TRP A 309 -19.71 21.51 -14.11
C TRP A 309 -20.10 22.80 -13.37
N ILE A 310 -19.33 23.21 -12.37
CA ILE A 310 -19.58 24.43 -11.59
C ILE A 310 -19.32 25.70 -12.43
N ARG A 311 -18.51 25.62 -13.49
CA ARG A 311 -18.18 26.74 -14.40
C ARG A 311 -17.54 27.97 -13.74
N MET A 312 -16.97 27.85 -12.55
CA MET A 312 -16.21 28.92 -11.90
C MET A 312 -14.71 28.81 -12.20
N ARG A 313 -14.05 29.93 -12.54
CA ARG A 313 -12.63 29.99 -12.91
C ARG A 313 -11.70 29.33 -11.88
N HIS A 314 -12.02 29.47 -10.59
CA HIS A 314 -11.20 28.99 -9.47
C HIS A 314 -11.76 27.75 -8.77
N ALA A 315 -12.82 27.11 -9.31
CA ALA A 315 -13.46 25.96 -8.65
C ALA A 315 -12.47 24.83 -8.36
N PHE A 316 -11.63 24.46 -9.33
CA PHE A 316 -10.67 23.37 -9.15
C PHE A 316 -9.68 23.67 -8.02
N THR A 317 -9.07 24.87 -8.00
CA THR A 317 -8.12 25.28 -6.96
C THR A 317 -8.77 25.32 -5.59
N ALA A 318 -10.00 25.84 -5.47
CA ALA A 318 -10.74 25.85 -4.22
C ALA A 318 -11.05 24.43 -3.73
N MET A 319 -11.54 23.54 -4.60
CA MET A 319 -11.79 22.13 -4.26
C MET A 319 -10.51 21.40 -3.85
N THR A 320 -9.39 21.65 -4.54
CA THR A 320 -8.06 21.15 -4.16
C THR A 320 -7.68 21.60 -2.76
N ALA A 321 -7.78 22.90 -2.45
CA ALA A 321 -7.46 23.42 -1.13
C ALA A 321 -8.35 22.81 -0.04
N VAL A 322 -9.64 22.66 -0.31
CA VAL A 322 -10.61 22.05 0.62
C VAL A 322 -10.27 20.59 0.88
N VAL A 323 -10.05 19.76 -0.15
CA VAL A 323 -9.78 18.32 0.05
C VAL A 323 -8.42 18.08 0.71
N VAL A 324 -7.40 18.86 0.36
CA VAL A 324 -6.06 18.78 0.99
C VAL A 324 -6.13 19.23 2.45
N GLY A 325 -6.80 20.34 2.74
CA GLY A 325 -6.99 20.83 4.11
C GLY A 325 -7.80 19.85 4.97
N TYR A 326 -8.85 19.24 4.39
CA TYR A 326 -9.63 18.19 5.03
C TYR A 326 -8.77 16.96 5.35
N LEU A 327 -8.01 16.44 4.39
CA LEU A 327 -7.15 15.27 4.63
C LEU A 327 -6.05 15.55 5.66
N ALA A 328 -5.46 16.75 5.64
CA ALA A 328 -4.51 17.17 6.67
C ALA A 328 -5.17 17.20 8.06
N ALA A 329 -6.39 17.72 8.18
CA ALA A 329 -7.15 17.70 9.43
C ALA A 329 -7.47 16.27 9.89
N VAL A 330 -7.82 15.37 8.98
CA VAL A 330 -8.01 13.93 9.27
C VAL A 330 -6.73 13.33 9.84
N LEU A 331 -5.58 13.54 9.20
CA LEU A 331 -4.29 13.02 9.67
C LEU A 331 -3.92 13.57 11.06
N VAL A 332 -4.15 14.85 11.32
CA VAL A 332 -3.92 15.45 12.64
C VAL A 332 -4.83 14.82 13.70
N ALA A 333 -6.10 14.58 13.38
CA ALA A 333 -7.06 14.02 14.32
C ALA A 333 -6.75 12.58 14.75
N ILE A 334 -6.15 11.78 13.86
CA ILE A 334 -5.84 10.36 14.12
C ILE A 334 -4.37 10.12 14.47
N HIS A 335 -3.53 11.17 14.49
CA HIS A 335 -2.13 11.03 14.84
C HIS A 335 -1.96 10.47 16.27
N PRO A 336 -1.03 9.51 16.51
CA PRO A 336 -0.12 8.84 15.58
C PRO A 336 -0.65 7.52 14.96
N TYR A 337 -1.92 7.18 15.12
CA TYR A 337 -2.49 5.85 14.85
C TYR A 337 -3.21 5.78 13.50
N TYR A 338 -2.48 6.06 12.42
CA TYR A 338 -3.06 6.15 11.07
C TYR A 338 -3.58 4.82 10.51
N LEU A 339 -3.04 3.68 10.96
CA LEU A 339 -3.49 2.35 10.54
C LEU A 339 -4.92 2.05 10.99
N ASP A 340 -5.36 2.67 12.08
CA ASP A 340 -6.71 2.53 12.64
C ASP A 340 -7.73 3.50 12.05
N TYR A 341 -7.38 4.17 10.95
CA TYR A 341 -8.32 5.04 10.27
C TYR A 341 -9.45 4.25 9.60
N PHE A 342 -10.67 4.61 9.96
CA PHE A 342 -11.88 4.23 9.24
C PHE A 342 -12.67 5.48 8.88
N GLY A 343 -13.21 5.49 7.66
CA GLY A 343 -13.91 6.63 7.09
C GLY A 343 -15.13 7.04 7.91
N GLU A 344 -15.51 8.31 7.80
CA GLU A 344 -16.60 8.90 8.56
C GLU A 344 -17.94 8.20 8.25
N HIS A 345 -18.09 7.69 7.03
CA HIS A 345 -19.28 6.97 6.57
C HIS A 345 -19.46 5.58 7.21
N VAL A 346 -18.42 5.01 7.83
CA VAL A 346 -18.53 3.80 8.68
C VAL A 346 -18.54 4.13 10.18
N GLY A 347 -18.53 5.42 10.54
CA GLY A 347 -18.62 5.89 11.91
C GLY A 347 -17.30 5.90 12.70
N GLY A 348 -16.16 5.92 12.00
CA GLY A 348 -14.84 5.98 12.62
C GLY A 348 -14.38 4.68 13.27
N ALA A 349 -13.19 4.72 13.87
CA ALA A 349 -12.52 3.56 14.43
C ALA A 349 -13.31 2.97 15.60
N GLY A 350 -13.88 3.82 16.47
CA GLY A 350 -14.67 3.41 17.62
C GLY A 350 -15.90 2.59 17.24
N THR A 351 -16.58 2.96 16.15
CA THR A 351 -17.74 2.19 15.66
C THR A 351 -17.32 0.85 15.08
N VAL A 352 -16.25 0.84 14.31
CA VAL A 352 -15.68 -0.37 13.72
C VAL A 352 -15.27 -1.37 14.80
N ALA A 353 -14.55 -0.93 15.84
CA ALA A 353 -14.14 -1.77 16.96
C ALA A 353 -15.34 -2.32 17.73
N ARG A 354 -16.31 -1.46 18.11
CA ARG A 354 -17.52 -1.89 18.85
C ARG A 354 -18.33 -2.93 18.09
N ARG A 355 -18.46 -2.76 16.77
CA ARG A 355 -19.23 -3.67 15.91
C ARG A 355 -18.41 -4.87 15.40
N ARG A 356 -17.11 -4.93 15.74
CA ARG A 356 -16.17 -5.96 15.24
C ARG A 356 -16.22 -6.07 13.72
N TRP A 357 -16.32 -4.92 13.05
CA TRP A 357 -16.45 -4.88 11.60
C TRP A 357 -15.13 -5.15 10.89
N PHE A 358 -14.05 -4.65 11.45
CA PHE A 358 -12.70 -4.78 10.92
C PHE A 358 -11.74 -4.91 12.09
N GLU A 359 -10.51 -5.33 11.80
CA GLU A 359 -9.44 -5.32 12.78
C GLU A 359 -9.04 -3.86 13.06
N THR A 360 -8.92 -3.54 14.35
CA THR A 360 -8.36 -2.29 14.85
C THR A 360 -7.19 -2.68 15.73
N ALA A 361 -6.19 -1.82 15.89
CA ALA A 361 -4.92 -2.13 16.49
C ALA A 361 -4.46 -3.51 16.01
N TRP A 362 -3.91 -3.64 14.81
CA TRP A 362 -3.40 -4.94 14.34
C TRP A 362 -1.87 -4.97 14.26
N TRP A 363 -1.23 -3.80 14.28
CA TRP A 363 0.22 -3.64 14.21
C TRP A 363 0.85 -3.17 15.53
N GLY A 364 0.18 -3.46 16.65
CA GLY A 364 0.64 -3.12 17.99
C GLY A 364 0.35 -1.68 18.40
N GLU A 365 -0.63 -1.03 17.80
CA GLU A 365 -0.97 0.36 18.12
C GLU A 365 -1.21 0.53 19.62
N GLY A 366 -0.54 1.51 20.23
CA GLY A 366 -0.64 1.83 21.66
C GLY A 366 0.15 0.91 22.59
N VAL A 367 0.70 -0.21 22.11
CA VAL A 367 1.54 -1.11 22.93
C VAL A 367 2.79 -0.38 23.41
N ASP A 368 3.39 0.46 22.57
CA ASP A 368 4.55 1.29 22.92
C ASP A 368 4.30 2.13 24.17
N ARG A 369 3.21 2.91 24.19
CA ARG A 369 2.86 3.76 25.33
C ARG A 369 2.47 2.96 26.57
N ALA A 370 1.83 1.80 26.39
CA ALA A 370 1.50 0.90 27.49
C ALA A 370 2.77 0.28 28.12
N VAL A 371 3.74 -0.09 27.29
CA VAL A 371 5.04 -0.59 27.72
C VAL A 371 5.86 0.51 28.40
N ASP A 372 5.90 1.71 27.85
CA ASP A 372 6.56 2.88 28.45
C ASP A 372 5.99 3.19 29.83
N TYR A 373 4.66 3.11 29.98
CA TYR A 373 4.00 3.25 31.28
C TYR A 373 4.49 2.19 32.27
N VAL A 374 4.51 0.91 31.88
CA VAL A 374 5.01 -0.17 32.76
C VAL A 374 6.49 0.04 33.10
N ASN A 375 7.34 0.38 32.13
CA ASN A 375 8.76 0.64 32.34
C ASN A 375 9.01 1.77 33.34
N ALA A 376 8.16 2.80 33.33
CA ALA A 376 8.26 3.94 34.23
C ALA A 376 7.74 3.65 35.66
N HIS A 377 6.80 2.72 35.83
CA HIS A 377 6.11 2.51 37.11
C HIS A 377 6.42 1.18 37.80
N ALA A 378 6.96 0.19 37.09
CA ALA A 378 7.27 -1.12 37.67
C ALA A 378 8.53 -1.08 38.54
N ALA A 379 8.42 -1.65 39.74
CA ALA A 379 9.52 -1.79 40.68
C ALA A 379 10.51 -2.89 40.23
N ARG A 380 11.73 -2.85 40.75
CA ARG A 380 12.69 -3.94 40.52
C ARG A 380 12.13 -5.24 41.09
N GLY A 381 12.12 -6.29 40.28
CA GLY A 381 11.60 -7.62 40.64
C GLY A 381 10.14 -7.85 40.29
N ASP A 382 9.44 -6.82 39.78
CA ASP A 382 8.11 -7.00 39.20
C ASP A 382 8.12 -7.93 38.00
N ARG A 383 6.98 -8.58 37.76
CA ARG A 383 6.82 -9.54 36.67
C ARG A 383 5.69 -9.12 35.75
N VAL A 384 5.96 -9.15 34.44
CA VAL A 384 4.95 -8.91 33.40
C VAL A 384 4.43 -10.26 32.88
N HIS A 385 3.12 -10.37 32.71
CA HIS A 385 2.52 -11.54 32.07
C HIS A 385 2.77 -11.54 30.56
N ARG A 386 3.38 -12.61 30.04
CA ARG A 386 3.82 -12.69 28.64
C ARG A 386 2.69 -12.90 27.63
N ASP A 387 1.68 -13.68 27.99
CA ASP A 387 0.73 -14.21 27.00
C ASP A 387 -0.40 -13.23 26.62
N CYS A 388 -0.47 -12.08 27.29
CA CYS A 388 -1.44 -11.03 27.01
C CYS A 388 -0.89 -9.91 26.09
N VAL A 389 0.40 -9.92 25.82
CA VAL A 389 1.06 -8.89 25.00
C VAL A 389 1.18 -9.38 23.56
N GLU A 390 0.36 -8.80 22.69
CA GLU A 390 0.34 -9.10 21.26
C GLU A 390 0.55 -7.80 20.45
N PRO A 391 1.42 -7.80 19.43
CA PRO A 391 2.45 -8.80 19.16
C PRO A 391 3.66 -8.62 20.11
N ALA A 392 4.14 -9.71 20.73
CA ALA A 392 5.19 -9.66 21.74
C ALA A 392 6.52 -9.03 21.28
N HIS A 393 6.81 -9.02 19.97
CA HIS A 393 8.05 -8.44 19.42
C HIS A 393 8.04 -6.89 19.39
N LEU A 394 6.91 -6.26 19.71
CA LEU A 394 6.82 -4.80 19.85
C LEU A 394 6.91 -4.34 21.31
N ALA A 395 7.01 -5.26 22.26
CA ALA A 395 7.00 -4.97 23.69
C ALA A 395 8.41 -4.88 24.29
N TRP A 396 9.06 -3.74 24.14
CA TRP A 396 10.42 -3.50 24.64
C TRP A 396 10.41 -3.09 26.11
N PHE A 397 10.18 -4.06 27.01
CA PHE A 397 10.29 -3.82 28.44
C PHE A 397 11.75 -3.61 28.88
N ARG A 398 11.96 -2.92 30.00
CA ARG A 398 13.26 -2.83 30.69
C ARG A 398 13.81 -4.24 30.95
N GLU A 399 15.14 -4.39 30.93
CA GLU A 399 15.80 -5.70 30.99
C GLU A 399 15.39 -6.54 32.23
N ASP A 400 15.24 -5.89 33.39
CA ASP A 400 14.79 -6.51 34.64
C ASP A 400 13.31 -6.91 34.65
N LEU A 401 12.51 -6.48 33.67
CA LEU A 401 11.11 -6.88 33.47
C LEU A 401 10.97 -7.92 32.35
N TRP A 402 11.84 -7.85 31.34
CA TRP A 402 11.88 -8.78 30.21
C TRP A 402 12.35 -10.19 30.63
N ALA A 403 13.46 -10.27 31.37
CA ALA A 403 14.01 -11.55 31.81
C ALA A 403 13.06 -12.36 32.72
N PRO A 404 12.34 -11.76 33.70
CA PRO A 404 11.42 -12.48 34.56
C PRO A 404 9.97 -12.54 34.09
N MET A 405 9.67 -12.23 32.82
CA MET A 405 8.32 -12.39 32.26
C MET A 405 7.79 -13.80 32.54
N THR A 406 6.51 -13.90 32.87
CA THR A 406 5.90 -15.15 33.32
C THR A 406 4.67 -15.53 32.49
N GLY A 407 4.52 -16.81 32.20
CA GLY A 407 3.28 -17.39 31.66
C GLY A 407 2.22 -17.65 32.75
N ASP A 408 2.61 -17.57 34.02
CA ASP A 408 1.71 -17.77 35.16
C ASP A 408 1.12 -16.43 35.61
N VAL A 409 -0.15 -16.20 35.27
CA VAL A 409 -0.88 -14.97 35.57
C VAL A 409 -0.96 -14.67 37.07
N THR A 410 -0.87 -15.69 37.92
CA THR A 410 -0.91 -15.52 39.39
C THR A 410 0.37 -14.89 39.93
N LYS A 411 1.49 -15.06 39.22
CA LYS A 411 2.80 -14.51 39.57
C LYS A 411 3.06 -13.14 38.92
N ALA A 412 2.19 -12.70 38.02
CA ALA A 412 2.35 -11.41 37.37
C ALA A 412 1.93 -10.26 38.30
N THR A 413 2.78 -9.24 38.38
CA THR A 413 2.44 -7.93 38.97
C THR A 413 1.74 -7.06 37.93
N TRP A 414 2.14 -7.17 36.67
CA TRP A 414 1.66 -6.35 35.57
C TRP A 414 1.10 -7.20 34.42
N ILE A 415 0.02 -6.72 33.81
CA ILE A 415 -0.49 -7.26 32.55
C ILE A 415 -0.65 -6.10 31.58
N VAL A 416 0.09 -6.14 30.48
CA VAL A 416 -0.21 -5.32 29.31
C VAL A 416 -1.11 -6.15 28.41
N ARG A 417 -2.34 -5.68 28.20
CA ARG A 417 -3.34 -6.33 27.37
C ARG A 417 -3.54 -5.51 26.09
N TYR A 418 -3.30 -6.16 24.97
CA TYR A 418 -3.64 -5.63 23.67
C TYR A 418 -5.15 -5.70 23.39
N ALA A 419 -5.73 -4.72 22.70
CA ALA A 419 -7.16 -4.64 22.43
C ALA A 419 -7.42 -4.21 20.97
N PRO A 420 -8.14 -5.01 20.18
CA PRO A 420 -8.73 -6.31 20.48
C PRO A 420 -7.66 -7.39 20.58
N ALA A 421 -7.70 -8.20 21.65
CA ALA A 421 -6.83 -9.35 21.75
C ALA A 421 -7.35 -10.46 20.82
N SER A 422 -6.49 -10.99 19.96
CA SER A 422 -6.81 -12.17 19.14
C SER A 422 -7.01 -13.42 20.03
N ARG A 423 -6.37 -13.41 21.21
CA ARG A 423 -6.46 -14.47 22.22
C ARG A 423 -7.15 -13.98 23.50
N PRO A 424 -7.89 -14.84 24.20
CA PRO A 424 -8.42 -14.51 25.52
C PRO A 424 -7.29 -14.23 26.51
N CYS A 425 -7.05 -12.96 26.83
CA CYS A 425 -6.21 -12.57 27.96
C CYS A 425 -7.05 -12.61 29.25
N ARG A 426 -6.78 -13.58 30.13
CA ARG A 426 -7.44 -13.66 31.44
C ARG A 426 -6.79 -12.64 32.38
N VAL A 427 -7.53 -11.61 32.75
CA VAL A 427 -7.11 -10.65 33.77
C VAL A 427 -7.71 -11.10 35.11
N PRO A 428 -6.89 -11.41 36.14
CA PRO A 428 -7.39 -11.74 37.47
C PRO A 428 -8.26 -10.62 38.06
N SER A 429 -9.30 -10.98 38.81
CA SER A 429 -10.27 -10.02 39.36
C SER A 429 -9.69 -9.09 40.42
N ASP A 430 -8.54 -9.44 40.99
CA ASP A 430 -7.80 -8.63 41.96
C ASP A 430 -6.88 -7.58 41.30
N MET A 431 -6.67 -7.66 39.97
CA MET A 431 -5.90 -6.64 39.26
C MET A 431 -6.75 -5.42 38.91
N ARG A 432 -6.16 -4.23 39.07
CA ARG A 432 -6.79 -2.96 38.74
C ARG A 432 -6.26 -2.42 37.42
N GLN A 433 -7.14 -1.90 36.57
CA GLN A 433 -6.73 -1.11 35.41
C GLN A 433 -6.10 0.21 35.89
N VAL A 434 -4.85 0.45 35.50
CA VAL A 434 -4.08 1.64 35.91
C VAL A 434 -3.75 2.57 34.75
N PHE A 435 -3.73 2.07 33.52
CA PHE A 435 -3.47 2.87 32.33
C PHE A 435 -4.22 2.29 31.12
N ALA A 436 -4.60 3.15 30.17
CA ALA A 436 -5.18 2.74 28.90
C ALA A 436 -4.81 3.72 27.79
N VAL A 437 -4.58 3.19 26.60
CA VAL A 437 -4.38 3.95 25.38
C VAL A 437 -5.63 3.82 24.54
N ALA A 438 -6.29 4.94 24.28
CA ALA A 438 -7.52 4.98 23.50
C ALA A 438 -7.51 6.13 22.48
N VAL A 439 -8.08 5.89 21.32
CA VAL A 439 -8.14 6.82 20.18
C VAL A 439 -9.48 6.64 19.49
N ASP A 440 -10.20 7.74 19.25
CA ASP A 440 -11.51 7.74 18.59
C ASP A 440 -12.49 6.69 19.17
N GLY A 441 -12.46 6.51 20.50
CA GLY A 441 -13.31 5.55 21.21
C GLY A 441 -12.90 4.06 21.06
N VAL A 442 -11.80 3.76 20.37
CA VAL A 442 -11.14 2.43 20.39
C VAL A 442 -10.16 2.40 21.55
N VAL A 443 -10.16 1.31 22.32
CA VAL A 443 -9.10 1.01 23.28
C VAL A 443 -8.09 0.13 22.57
N LEU A 444 -6.85 0.61 22.45
CA LEU A 444 -5.77 -0.06 21.71
C LEU A 444 -4.93 -0.95 22.64
N ALA A 445 -4.64 -0.46 23.85
CA ALA A 445 -3.91 -1.20 24.87
C ALA A 445 -4.37 -0.80 26.28
N VAL A 446 -4.34 -1.75 27.21
CA VAL A 446 -4.70 -1.55 28.62
C VAL A 446 -3.63 -2.14 29.51
N VAL A 447 -3.27 -1.44 30.58
CA VAL A 447 -2.34 -1.92 31.61
C VAL A 447 -3.10 -2.18 32.89
N TYR A 448 -2.92 -3.38 33.42
CA TYR A 448 -3.40 -3.79 34.72
C TYR A 448 -2.24 -4.01 35.67
N GLN A 449 -2.46 -3.68 36.93
CA GLN A 449 -1.50 -3.85 38.02
C GLN A 449 -2.17 -4.58 39.17
N ARG A 450 -1.47 -5.54 39.77
CA ARG A 450 -1.85 -6.15 41.05
C ARG A 450 -1.58 -5.13 42.16
N PRO A 451 -2.56 -4.81 43.03
CA PRO A 451 -2.32 -3.97 44.19
C PRO A 451 -1.17 -4.55 45.01
N GLU A 452 -0.28 -3.68 45.50
CA GLU A 452 0.70 -4.15 46.49
C GLU A 452 -0.05 -4.70 47.71
N PRO A 453 0.38 -5.85 48.27
CA PRO A 453 -0.17 -6.30 49.53
C PRO A 453 0.02 -5.20 50.56
N SER A 454 -1.07 -4.84 51.25
CA SER A 454 -1.05 -3.83 52.31
C SER A 454 0.11 -4.13 53.25
N PRO A 455 0.83 -3.11 53.79
CA PRO A 455 1.88 -3.33 54.79
C PRO A 455 1.44 -4.26 55.93
N ASP A 456 0.15 -4.23 56.28
CA ASP A 456 -0.45 -5.09 57.30
C ASP A 456 -0.45 -6.59 56.94
N ASP A 457 -0.59 -6.96 55.66
CA ASP A 457 -0.56 -8.36 55.21
C ASP A 457 0.84 -8.98 55.31
N ARG A 458 1.90 -8.16 55.29
CA ARG A 458 3.29 -8.64 55.41
C ARG A 458 3.67 -9.02 56.84
N SER A 459 2.85 -8.65 57.83
CA SER A 459 3.12 -8.89 59.26
C SER A 459 2.61 -10.23 59.79
N SER A 460 1.79 -10.95 59.01
CA SER A 460 1.30 -12.26 59.41
C SER A 460 2.33 -13.34 59.03
N PRO A 461 2.94 -14.06 60.00
CA PRO A 461 3.84 -15.16 59.68
C PRO A 461 3.10 -16.23 58.86
N PRO A 462 3.77 -16.89 57.90
CA PRO A 462 3.17 -17.98 57.15
C PRO A 462 2.70 -19.06 58.14
N ARG A 463 1.39 -19.33 58.14
CA ARG A 463 0.78 -20.38 58.95
C ARG A 463 1.04 -21.77 58.38
#